data_AF-A0A0F9WEZ5-F1
#
_entry.id   AF-A0A0F9WEZ5-F1
#
_cell.length_a   1.000
_cell.length_b   1.000
_cell.length_c   1.000
_cell.angle_alpha   90.00
_cell.angle_beta   90.00
_cell.angle_gamma   90.00
#
_symmetry.space_group_name_H-M   'P 1'
#
loop_
_entity.id
_entity.type
_entity.pdbx_description
1 polymer ?
#
loop_
_entity_poly.entity_id
_entity_poly.type
_entity_poly.pdbx_seq_one_letter_code
_entity_poly.pdbx_strand_id
1 'polypeptide(L)'
;MPQVIFYDVNHHEAMGLLVVIYFFMSGLGAGAFLTGAAFQLFGGPNGAKIAKRAAIAAPILLIPGLLCLMLDLGQPMRFFNLMLYFNVQSIASWGVWLINIFMGLSVLFALLHFAGKAKAARPLAYLGSVFAIAVGLYSGMLLYQMRGYELWHSALVPPIFLVSAIASGMAVVLLLSRGSDPQAIRTLTRALAVVIGVDLVLALTEILTLVWSHGAKGEAADVILSGGFGFMFIGLYLILGLVLPLLLLMRRQAGRGVYVTIAVMVLVGTLAMRFVIVIGGQAVPLS
;
A
#
# COMPACT_ATOMS: atom_id res chain seq x y z
N MET A 1 -46.40 -13.57 22.69
CA MET A 1 -44.93 -13.36 22.64
C MET A 1 -44.58 -13.04 21.19
N PRO A 2 -44.10 -11.82 20.87
CA PRO A 2 -43.69 -11.51 19.51
C PRO A 2 -42.43 -12.32 19.16
N GLN A 3 -42.51 -13.12 18.09
CA GLN A 3 -41.36 -13.84 17.56
C GLN A 3 -40.37 -12.83 17.00
N VAL A 4 -39.20 -12.71 17.64
CA VAL A 4 -38.05 -12.01 17.07
C VAL A 4 -37.50 -12.91 15.98
N ILE A 5 -37.82 -12.59 14.72
CA ILE A 5 -37.24 -13.25 13.56
C ILE A 5 -35.81 -12.72 13.45
N PHE A 6 -34.82 -13.56 13.79
CA PHE A 6 -33.43 -13.31 13.45
C PHE A 6 -33.31 -13.47 11.93
N TYR A 7 -33.23 -12.36 11.21
CA TYR A 7 -32.77 -12.38 9.83
C TYR A 7 -31.27 -12.63 9.84
N ASP A 8 -30.88 -13.90 9.87
CA ASP A 8 -29.49 -14.31 9.61
C ASP A 8 -29.24 -14.20 8.10
N VAL A 9 -29.20 -12.96 7.61
CA VAL A 9 -28.77 -12.67 6.25
C VAL A 9 -27.26 -12.79 6.27
N ASN A 10 -26.71 -13.85 5.68
CA ASN A 10 -25.28 -13.92 5.36
C ASN A 10 -24.91 -12.71 4.50
N HIS A 11 -24.41 -11.65 5.13
CA HIS A 11 -23.85 -10.53 4.42
C HIS A 11 -22.63 -11.06 3.68
N HIS A 12 -22.68 -11.09 2.35
CA HIS A 12 -21.47 -11.27 1.57
C HIS A 12 -20.51 -10.16 1.99
N GLU A 13 -19.28 -10.54 2.34
CA GLU A 13 -18.24 -9.56 2.66
C GLU A 13 -18.20 -8.51 1.55
N ALA A 14 -18.36 -7.24 1.93
CA ALA A 14 -18.39 -6.11 1.02
C ALA A 14 -17.09 -5.99 0.21
N MET A 15 -15.97 -6.49 0.75
CA MET A 15 -14.70 -6.59 0.05
C MET A 15 -14.04 -7.94 0.31
N GLY A 16 -13.73 -8.66 -0.77
CA GLY A 16 -13.02 -9.92 -0.70
C GLY A 16 -11.50 -9.81 -0.76
N LEU A 17 -10.85 -10.98 -0.80
CA LEU A 17 -9.39 -11.11 -0.90
C LEU A 17 -8.81 -10.42 -2.14
N LEU A 18 -9.57 -10.32 -3.25
CA LEU A 18 -9.13 -9.64 -4.46
C LEU A 18 -8.86 -8.16 -4.22
N VAL A 19 -9.67 -7.49 -3.38
CA VAL A 19 -9.45 -6.10 -3.00
C VAL A 19 -8.18 -5.94 -2.16
N VAL A 20 -7.90 -6.87 -1.24
CA VAL A 20 -6.66 -6.90 -0.46
C VAL A 20 -5.44 -6.99 -1.38
N ILE A 21 -5.47 -7.92 -2.35
CA ILE A 21 -4.40 -8.11 -3.31
C ILE A 21 -4.27 -6.88 -4.22
N TYR A 22 -5.38 -6.28 -4.64
CA TYR A 22 -5.39 -5.04 -5.42
C TYR A 22 -4.71 -3.89 -4.66
N PHE A 23 -5.12 -3.60 -3.42
CA PHE A 23 -4.47 -2.58 -2.59
C PHE A 23 -3.00 -2.92 -2.37
N PHE A 24 -2.67 -4.21 -2.26
CA PHE A 24 -1.30 -4.64 -2.09
C PHE A 24 -0.44 -4.32 -3.32
N MET A 25 -0.84 -4.83 -4.48
CA MET A 25 -0.15 -4.69 -5.75
C MET A 25 -0.08 -3.23 -6.23
N SER A 26 -1.17 -2.48 -6.07
CA SER A 26 -1.20 -1.05 -6.44
C SER A 26 -0.28 -0.22 -5.57
N GLY A 27 -0.24 -0.48 -4.26
CA GLY A 27 0.69 0.16 -3.36
C GLY A 27 2.15 -0.18 -3.67
N LEU A 28 2.45 -1.44 -4.00
CA LEU A 28 3.79 -1.84 -4.46
C LEU A 28 4.21 -1.07 -5.71
N GLY A 29 3.32 -0.98 -6.71
CA GLY A 29 3.56 -0.23 -7.94
C GLY A 29 3.81 1.26 -7.69
N ALA A 30 2.97 1.89 -6.87
CA ALA A 30 3.12 3.30 -6.48
C ALA A 30 4.43 3.57 -5.72
N GLY A 31 4.76 2.75 -4.71
CA GLY A 31 6.00 2.88 -3.96
C GLY A 31 7.26 2.63 -4.81
N ALA A 32 7.21 1.65 -5.72
CA ALA A 32 8.29 1.41 -6.67
C ALA A 32 8.46 2.59 -7.64
N PHE A 33 7.37 3.17 -8.14
CA PHE A 33 7.42 4.37 -8.99
C PHE A 33 8.08 5.54 -8.24
N LEU A 34 7.61 5.84 -7.02
CA LEU A 34 8.14 6.92 -6.19
C LEU A 34 9.62 6.74 -5.89
N THR A 35 10.06 5.50 -5.63
CA THR A 35 11.47 5.17 -5.47
C THR A 35 12.26 5.46 -6.75
N GLY A 36 11.75 5.04 -7.91
CA GLY A 36 12.39 5.29 -9.20
C GLY A 36 12.49 6.77 -9.55
N ALA A 37 11.41 7.52 -9.32
CA ALA A 37 11.34 8.96 -9.50
C ALA A 37 12.34 9.68 -8.57
N ALA A 38 12.38 9.33 -7.29
CA ALA A 38 13.30 9.93 -6.33
C ALA A 38 14.77 9.71 -6.71
N PHE A 39 15.15 8.49 -7.10
CA PHE A 39 16.53 8.21 -7.53
C PHE A 39 16.91 8.87 -8.85
N GLN A 40 15.95 9.08 -9.77
CA GLN A 40 16.21 9.83 -10.99
C GLN A 40 16.38 11.33 -10.73
N LEU A 41 15.58 11.90 -9.82
CA LEU A 41 15.59 13.33 -9.53
C LEU A 41 16.77 13.73 -8.64
N PHE A 42 17.09 12.91 -7.63
CA PHE A 42 18.04 13.25 -6.57
C PHE A 42 19.20 12.25 -6.41
N GLY A 43 19.12 11.06 -7.01
CA GLY A 43 20.08 9.96 -6.78
C GLY A 43 21.39 10.03 -7.57
N GLY A 44 21.55 11.01 -8.45
CA GLY A 44 22.76 11.19 -9.27
C GLY A 44 23.11 9.97 -10.15
N PRO A 45 24.37 9.86 -10.63
CA PRO A 45 24.82 8.76 -11.48
C PRO A 45 24.72 7.38 -10.79
N ASN A 46 25.01 7.32 -9.49
CA ASN A 46 25.03 6.08 -8.70
C ASN A 46 23.62 5.48 -8.58
N GLY A 47 22.59 6.31 -8.59
CA GLY A 47 21.19 5.93 -8.52
C GLY A 47 20.57 5.39 -9.81
N ALA A 48 21.23 5.53 -10.97
CA ALA A 48 20.61 5.28 -12.27
C ALA A 48 20.11 3.84 -12.44
N LYS A 49 20.85 2.84 -11.95
CA LYS A 49 20.43 1.43 -11.98
C LYS A 49 19.19 1.17 -11.13
N ILE A 50 19.12 1.77 -9.94
CA ILE A 50 17.96 1.65 -9.05
C ILE A 50 16.75 2.34 -9.70
N ALA A 51 16.94 3.55 -10.22
CA ALA A 51 15.90 4.30 -10.91
C ALA A 51 15.28 3.50 -12.06
N LYS A 52 16.11 2.92 -12.94
CA LYS A 52 15.64 2.10 -14.06
C LYS A 52 14.87 0.86 -13.61
N ARG A 53 15.38 0.12 -12.61
CA ARG A 53 14.71 -1.09 -12.13
C ARG A 53 13.39 -0.79 -11.43
N ALA A 54 13.35 0.27 -10.64
CA ALA A 54 12.16 0.74 -9.97
C ALA A 54 11.10 1.22 -10.99
N ALA A 55 11.51 1.97 -12.02
CA ALA A 55 10.65 2.40 -13.10
C ALA A 55 10.01 1.23 -13.85
N ILE A 56 10.78 0.17 -14.14
CA ILE A 56 10.27 -1.03 -14.82
C ILE A 56 9.38 -1.87 -13.90
N ALA A 57 9.72 -2.00 -12.62
CA ALA A 57 8.95 -2.77 -11.66
C ALA A 57 7.57 -2.15 -11.39
N ALA A 58 7.46 -0.83 -11.35
CA ALA A 58 6.23 -0.12 -11.02
C ALA A 58 4.99 -0.56 -11.85
N PRO A 59 5.00 -0.50 -13.20
CA PRO A 59 3.85 -0.95 -13.99
C PRO A 59 3.63 -2.46 -13.91
N ILE A 60 4.71 -3.26 -13.81
CA ILE A 60 4.60 -4.73 -13.70
C ILE A 60 3.88 -5.14 -12.41
N LEU A 61 4.09 -4.41 -11.32
CA LEU A 61 3.40 -4.65 -10.04
C LEU A 61 1.98 -4.10 -10.06
N LEU A 62 1.73 -2.99 -10.77
CA LEU A 62 0.42 -2.35 -10.82
C LEU A 62 -0.60 -3.13 -11.68
N ILE A 63 -0.16 -3.75 -12.79
CA ILE A 63 -1.05 -4.43 -13.74
C ILE A 63 -1.86 -5.56 -13.08
N PRO A 64 -1.25 -6.52 -12.35
CA PRO A 64 -2.04 -7.57 -11.71
C PRO A 64 -3.00 -7.04 -10.65
N GLY A 65 -2.65 -5.95 -9.95
CA GLY A 65 -3.55 -5.29 -9.03
C GLY A 65 -4.81 -4.76 -9.72
N LEU A 66 -4.68 -4.11 -10.87
CA LEU A 66 -5.83 -3.69 -11.68
C LEU A 66 -6.67 -4.86 -12.18
N LEU A 67 -6.03 -5.97 -12.55
CA LEU A 67 -6.75 -7.18 -12.96
C LEU A 67 -7.57 -7.75 -11.79
N CYS A 68 -7.01 -7.79 -10.57
CA CYS A 68 -7.76 -8.19 -9.37
C CYS A 68 -8.99 -7.31 -9.15
N LEU A 69 -8.85 -5.98 -9.31
CA LEU A 69 -9.97 -5.06 -9.20
C LEU A 69 -11.04 -5.33 -10.27
N MET A 70 -10.65 -5.53 -11.54
CA MET A 70 -11.60 -5.83 -12.62
C MET A 70 -12.35 -7.15 -12.40
N LEU A 71 -11.70 -8.16 -11.82
CA LEU A 71 -12.32 -9.44 -11.49
C LEU A 71 -13.28 -9.31 -10.29
N ASP A 72 -12.95 -8.48 -9.32
CA ASP A 72 -13.78 -8.21 -8.14
C ASP A 72 -15.10 -7.52 -8.49
N LEU A 73 -15.14 -6.72 -9.58
CA LEU A 73 -16.36 -6.07 -10.08
C LEU A 73 -17.49 -7.05 -10.47
N GLY A 74 -17.24 -8.37 -10.58
CA GLY A 74 -18.19 -9.42 -10.95
C GLY A 74 -18.65 -9.39 -12.41
N GLN A 75 -18.71 -8.20 -13.02
CA GLN A 75 -18.96 -7.98 -14.44
C GLN A 75 -17.85 -7.10 -15.02
N PRO A 76 -16.70 -7.68 -15.44
CA PRO A 76 -15.50 -6.93 -15.78
C PRO A 76 -15.71 -5.92 -16.92
N MET A 77 -16.63 -6.20 -17.85
CA MET A 77 -16.95 -5.30 -18.96
C MET A 77 -17.67 -4.01 -18.51
N ARG A 78 -18.30 -3.99 -17.32
CA ARG A 78 -18.89 -2.76 -16.76
C ARG A 78 -17.85 -1.76 -16.26
N PHE A 79 -16.58 -2.16 -16.13
CA PHE A 79 -15.50 -1.22 -15.81
C PHE A 79 -15.46 -0.05 -16.80
N PHE A 80 -15.69 -0.31 -18.09
CA PHE A 80 -15.76 0.75 -19.10
C PHE A 80 -16.90 1.74 -18.84
N ASN A 81 -18.02 1.29 -18.25
CA ASN A 81 -19.11 2.18 -17.86
C ASN A 81 -18.68 3.11 -16.72
N LEU A 82 -17.88 2.65 -15.75
CA LEU A 82 -17.33 3.53 -14.71
C LEU A 82 -16.37 4.58 -15.28
N MET A 83 -15.66 4.27 -16.36
CA MET A 83 -14.80 5.24 -17.05
C MET A 83 -15.62 6.28 -17.83
N LEU A 84 -16.65 5.83 -18.55
CA LEU A 84 -17.46 6.68 -19.42
C LEU A 84 -18.49 7.54 -18.66
N TYR A 85 -19.08 7.00 -17.58
CA TYR A 85 -20.08 7.68 -16.76
C TYR A 85 -19.46 8.08 -15.43
N PHE A 86 -18.80 9.24 -15.42
CA PHE A 86 -18.11 9.76 -14.24
C PHE A 86 -19.09 10.36 -13.22
N ASN A 87 -19.08 9.84 -11.99
CA ASN A 87 -19.81 10.43 -10.87
C ASN A 87 -18.84 11.18 -9.93
N VAL A 88 -18.94 12.51 -9.91
CA VAL A 88 -18.06 13.39 -9.11
C VAL A 88 -18.19 13.13 -7.60
N GLN A 89 -19.34 12.68 -7.13
CA GLN A 89 -19.61 12.41 -5.71
C GLN A 89 -19.07 11.04 -5.25
N SER A 90 -18.77 10.15 -6.19
CA SER A 90 -18.29 8.81 -5.90
C SER A 90 -16.76 8.78 -5.82
N ILE A 91 -16.22 8.45 -4.66
CA ILE A 91 -14.77 8.23 -4.51
C ILE A 91 -14.31 7.12 -5.45
N ALA A 92 -15.09 6.05 -5.62
CA ALA A 92 -14.76 4.96 -6.54
C ALA A 92 -14.51 5.44 -7.98
N SER A 93 -15.31 6.39 -8.49
CA SER A 93 -15.12 6.97 -9.83
C SER A 93 -13.81 7.75 -9.95
N TRP A 94 -13.41 8.49 -8.92
CA TRP A 94 -12.10 9.16 -8.87
C TRP A 94 -10.94 8.15 -8.93
N GLY A 95 -11.07 7.03 -8.22
CA GLY A 95 -10.07 5.96 -8.22
C GLY A 95 -9.77 5.41 -9.60
N VAL A 96 -10.81 5.12 -10.37
CA VAL A 96 -10.67 4.59 -11.74
C VAL A 96 -9.82 5.52 -12.58
N TRP A 97 -10.09 6.83 -12.58
CA TRP A 97 -9.30 7.79 -13.34
C TRP A 97 -7.87 7.95 -12.80
N LEU A 98 -7.71 8.08 -11.49
CA LEU A 98 -6.39 8.20 -10.85
C LEU A 98 -5.47 7.04 -11.21
N ILE A 99 -5.96 5.81 -11.11
CA ILE A 99 -5.14 4.61 -11.34
C ILE A 99 -4.85 4.43 -12.83
N ASN A 100 -5.80 4.70 -13.73
CA ASN A 100 -5.56 4.59 -15.17
C ASN A 100 -4.55 5.64 -15.66
N ILE A 101 -4.67 6.90 -15.21
CA ILE A 101 -3.70 7.95 -15.55
C ILE A 101 -2.33 7.57 -14.98
N PHE A 102 -2.29 7.13 -13.72
CA PHE A 102 -1.04 6.68 -13.09
C PHE A 102 -0.41 5.50 -13.84
N MET A 103 -1.20 4.51 -14.26
CA MET A 103 -0.73 3.38 -15.07
C MET A 103 -0.11 3.85 -16.38
N GLY A 104 -0.78 4.74 -17.12
CA GLY A 104 -0.25 5.30 -18.36
C GLY A 104 1.07 6.04 -18.15
N LEU A 105 1.15 6.88 -17.12
CA LEU A 105 2.38 7.59 -16.73
C LEU A 105 3.49 6.61 -16.33
N SER A 106 3.17 5.57 -15.57
CA SER A 106 4.12 4.56 -15.09
C SER A 106 4.68 3.73 -16.24
N VAL A 107 3.85 3.34 -17.21
CA VAL A 107 4.30 2.63 -18.42
C VAL A 107 5.19 3.52 -19.27
N LEU A 108 4.78 4.76 -19.55
CA LEU A 108 5.60 5.68 -20.35
C LEU A 108 6.94 5.99 -19.66
N PHE A 109 6.93 6.12 -18.33
CA PHE A 109 8.13 6.28 -17.52
C PHE A 109 9.07 5.07 -17.66
N ALA A 110 8.54 3.85 -17.53
CA ALA A 110 9.30 2.62 -17.72
C ALA A 110 9.90 2.51 -19.13
N LEU A 111 9.13 2.84 -20.17
CA LEU A 111 9.57 2.81 -21.57
C LEU A 111 10.72 3.78 -21.84
N LEU A 112 10.66 5.01 -21.32
CA LEU A 112 11.74 5.99 -21.47
C LEU A 112 13.03 5.55 -20.77
N HIS A 113 12.93 4.93 -19.59
CA HIS A 113 14.08 4.33 -18.89
C HIS A 113 14.64 3.11 -19.62
N PHE A 114 13.77 2.30 -20.21
CA PHE A 114 14.18 1.15 -21.03
C PHE A 114 14.94 1.60 -22.28
N ALA A 115 14.42 2.62 -22.99
CA ALA A 115 15.02 3.23 -24.17
C ALA A 115 16.25 4.11 -23.89
N GLY A 116 16.71 4.22 -22.64
CA GLY A 116 17.88 5.03 -22.26
C GLY A 116 17.65 6.55 -22.28
N LYS A 117 16.41 7.01 -22.47
CA LYS A 117 16.03 8.44 -22.52
C LYS A 117 15.66 8.99 -21.13
N ALA A 118 16.43 8.64 -20.10
CA ALA A 118 16.12 9.00 -18.70
C ALA A 118 15.99 10.52 -18.48
N LYS A 119 16.70 11.36 -19.24
CA LYS A 119 16.54 12.83 -19.14
C LYS A 119 15.13 13.29 -19.56
N ALA A 120 14.56 12.68 -20.61
CA ALA A 120 13.21 12.99 -21.10
C ALA A 120 12.11 12.51 -20.15
N ALA A 121 12.42 11.54 -19.27
CA ALA A 121 11.48 11.03 -18.27
C ALA A 121 11.33 11.94 -17.03
N ARG A 122 12.08 13.04 -16.92
CA ARG A 122 12.03 13.93 -15.74
C ARG A 122 10.65 14.55 -15.49
N PRO A 123 9.92 15.09 -16.49
CA PRO A 123 8.57 15.62 -16.25
C PRO A 123 7.61 14.55 -15.76
N LEU A 124 7.74 13.32 -16.29
CA LEU A 124 6.97 12.17 -15.86
C LEU A 124 7.27 11.76 -14.42
N ALA A 125 8.52 11.89 -13.97
CA ALA A 125 8.88 11.63 -12.58
C ALA A 125 8.09 12.55 -11.63
N TYR A 126 7.98 13.84 -11.95
CA TYR A 126 7.20 14.79 -11.14
C TYR A 126 5.70 14.51 -11.21
N LEU A 127 5.14 14.47 -12.42
CA LEU A 127 3.69 14.27 -12.61
C LEU A 127 3.23 12.92 -12.07
N GLY A 128 3.96 11.85 -12.40
CA GLY A 128 3.66 10.51 -11.93
C GLY A 128 3.81 10.36 -10.41
N SER A 129 4.69 11.14 -9.75
CA SER A 129 4.79 11.12 -8.28
C SER A 129 3.55 11.67 -7.62
N VAL A 130 2.95 12.74 -8.17
CA VAL A 130 1.68 13.28 -7.68
C VAL A 130 0.58 12.22 -7.79
N PHE A 131 0.47 11.55 -8.93
CA PHE A 131 -0.51 10.47 -9.12
C PHE A 131 -0.22 9.23 -8.26
N ALA A 132 1.04 8.86 -8.07
CA ALA A 132 1.42 7.74 -7.20
C ALA A 132 1.01 7.98 -5.75
N ILE A 133 1.25 9.20 -5.23
CA ILE A 133 0.81 9.62 -3.90
C ILE A 133 -0.72 9.62 -3.83
N ALA A 134 -1.39 10.17 -4.84
CA ALA A 134 -2.85 10.20 -4.91
C ALA A 134 -3.45 8.79 -4.90
N VAL A 135 -2.88 7.83 -5.64
CA VAL A 135 -3.32 6.42 -5.66
C VAL A 135 -3.08 5.74 -4.31
N GLY A 136 -1.92 5.97 -3.68
CA GLY A 136 -1.62 5.45 -2.34
C GLY A 136 -2.59 5.95 -1.28
N LEU A 137 -2.88 7.26 -1.28
CA LEU A 137 -3.82 7.88 -0.35
C LEU A 137 -5.27 7.48 -0.64
N TYR A 138 -5.64 7.41 -1.92
CA TYR A 138 -6.97 7.01 -2.38
C TYR A 138 -7.40 5.66 -1.82
N SER A 139 -6.47 4.70 -1.77
CA SER A 139 -6.76 3.35 -1.28
C SER A 139 -7.31 3.36 0.15
N GLY A 140 -6.71 4.15 1.04
CA GLY A 140 -7.24 4.32 2.40
C GLY A 140 -8.42 5.29 2.48
N MET A 141 -8.53 6.28 1.59
CA MET A 141 -9.70 7.17 1.52
C MET A 141 -10.98 6.43 1.14
N LEU A 142 -10.88 5.41 0.29
CA LEU A 142 -12.00 4.55 -0.08
C LEU A 142 -12.57 3.85 1.16
N LEU A 143 -11.71 3.32 2.03
CA LEU A 143 -12.10 2.72 3.29
C LEU A 143 -12.66 3.78 4.25
N TYR A 144 -11.94 4.89 4.43
CA TYR A 144 -12.34 5.98 5.33
C TYR A 144 -13.76 6.53 5.06
N GLN A 145 -14.23 6.53 3.83
CA GLN A 145 -15.58 7.00 3.51
C GLN A 145 -16.70 6.11 4.08
N MET A 146 -16.40 4.84 4.37
CA MET A 146 -17.38 3.87 4.84
C MET A 146 -17.63 4.01 6.34
N ARG A 147 -18.44 5.00 6.70
CA ARG A 147 -18.75 5.39 8.10
C ARG A 147 -19.30 4.26 8.98
N GLY A 148 -19.87 3.21 8.38
CA GLY A 148 -20.42 2.08 9.13
C GLY A 148 -19.36 1.13 9.71
N TYR A 149 -18.10 1.25 9.29
CA TYR A 149 -17.01 0.40 9.78
C TYR A 149 -16.00 1.25 10.55
N GLU A 150 -15.97 1.06 11.87
CA GLU A 150 -15.21 1.89 12.80
C GLU A 150 -13.69 1.88 12.54
N LEU A 151 -13.16 0.74 12.11
CA LEU A 151 -11.74 0.55 11.79
C LEU A 151 -11.33 1.17 10.45
N TRP A 152 -12.30 1.32 9.54
CA TRP A 152 -12.07 2.01 8.28
C TRP A 152 -12.19 3.51 8.45
N HIS A 153 -13.15 3.97 9.26
CA HIS A 153 -13.42 5.38 9.52
C HIS A 153 -12.46 6.02 10.55
N SER A 154 -11.16 5.77 10.38
CA SER A 154 -10.08 6.46 11.10
C SER A 154 -9.34 7.41 10.16
N ALA A 155 -9.04 8.62 10.65
CA ALA A 155 -8.26 9.62 9.91
C ALA A 155 -6.82 9.18 9.63
N LEU A 156 -6.31 8.16 10.35
CA LEU A 156 -4.96 7.63 10.16
C LEU A 156 -4.89 6.56 9.06
N VAL A 157 -6.02 5.95 8.67
CA VAL A 157 -6.05 4.90 7.64
C VAL A 157 -5.46 5.37 6.29
N PRO A 158 -5.84 6.52 5.71
CA PRO A 158 -5.24 6.97 4.46
C PRO A 158 -3.73 7.22 4.54
N PRO A 159 -3.19 7.94 5.54
CA PRO A 159 -1.75 8.06 5.74
C PRO A 159 -1.02 6.72 5.93
N ILE A 160 -1.54 5.79 6.73
CA ILE A 160 -0.91 4.48 6.96
C ILE A 160 -0.85 3.70 5.63
N PHE A 161 -1.93 3.71 4.83
CA PHE A 161 -1.93 3.08 3.50
C PHE A 161 -0.88 3.68 2.56
N LEU A 162 -0.72 5.00 2.55
CA LEU A 162 0.28 5.68 1.73
C LEU A 162 1.71 5.32 2.16
N VAL A 163 2.03 5.42 3.46
CA VAL A 163 3.39 5.19 3.96
C VAL A 163 3.78 3.73 3.80
N SER A 164 2.88 2.79 4.12
CA SER A 164 3.11 1.36 3.92
C SER A 164 3.19 0.97 2.43
N ALA A 165 2.48 1.65 1.53
CA ALA A 165 2.65 1.51 0.08
C ALA A 165 4.06 1.93 -0.36
N ILE A 166 4.58 3.05 0.15
CA ILE A 166 5.94 3.51 -0.13
C ILE A 166 6.96 2.50 0.41
N ALA A 167 6.82 2.06 1.67
CA ALA A 167 7.71 1.08 2.29
C ALA A 167 7.76 -0.24 1.51
N SER A 168 6.60 -0.79 1.16
CA SER A 168 6.50 -2.06 0.44
C SER A 168 7.04 -1.97 -0.99
N GLY A 169 6.79 -0.87 -1.70
CA GLY A 169 7.40 -0.63 -3.01
C GLY A 169 8.93 -0.46 -2.95
N MET A 170 9.44 0.25 -1.94
CA MET A 170 10.88 0.38 -1.68
C MET A 170 11.51 -0.98 -1.35
N ALA A 171 10.82 -1.84 -0.61
CA ALA A 171 11.26 -3.20 -0.31
C ALA A 171 11.42 -4.06 -1.58
N VAL A 172 10.48 -3.97 -2.52
CA VAL A 172 10.63 -4.64 -3.83
C VAL A 172 11.83 -4.10 -4.59
N VAL A 173 12.02 -2.77 -4.61
CA VAL A 173 13.18 -2.16 -5.28
C VAL A 173 14.50 -2.60 -4.62
N LEU A 174 14.52 -2.79 -3.29
CA LEU A 174 15.67 -3.32 -2.57
C LEU A 174 16.01 -4.74 -3.02
N LEU A 175 15.02 -5.63 -3.20
CA LEU A 175 15.22 -6.97 -3.76
C LEU A 175 15.81 -6.92 -5.17
N LEU A 176 15.34 -5.96 -5.98
CA LEU A 176 15.79 -5.76 -7.35
C LEU A 176 17.14 -5.03 -7.43
N SER A 177 17.69 -4.50 -6.34
CA SER A 177 18.89 -3.63 -6.36
C SER A 177 20.25 -4.37 -6.54
N ARG A 178 20.24 -5.67 -6.87
CA ARG A 178 21.46 -6.49 -7.05
C ARG A 178 22.46 -5.88 -8.04
N GLY A 179 23.70 -5.62 -7.61
CA GLY A 179 24.74 -5.05 -8.48
C GLY A 179 24.55 -3.56 -8.82
N SER A 180 23.66 -2.89 -8.07
CA SER A 180 23.64 -1.43 -7.96
C SER A 180 24.79 -0.93 -7.09
N ASP A 181 25.07 0.37 -7.19
CA ASP A 181 26.12 1.01 -6.43
C ASP A 181 25.88 0.92 -4.90
N PRO A 182 26.91 0.59 -4.08
CA PRO A 182 26.75 0.48 -2.63
C PRO A 182 26.26 1.76 -1.94
N GLN A 183 26.62 2.94 -2.45
CA GLN A 183 26.14 4.22 -1.91
C GLN A 183 24.64 4.38 -2.20
N ALA A 184 24.20 4.03 -3.41
CA ALA A 184 22.78 4.07 -3.77
C ALA A 184 21.95 3.09 -2.93
N ILE A 185 22.46 1.89 -2.67
CA ILE A 185 21.81 0.92 -1.77
C ILE A 185 21.71 1.49 -0.35
N ARG A 186 22.77 2.12 0.16
CA ARG A 186 22.78 2.74 1.49
C ARG A 186 21.75 3.87 1.59
N THR A 187 21.60 4.69 0.56
CA THR A 187 20.57 5.72 0.49
C THR A 187 19.18 5.10 0.50
N LEU A 188 18.95 4.06 -0.29
CA LEU A 188 17.67 3.34 -0.34
C LEU A 188 17.31 2.74 1.03
N THR A 189 18.25 2.08 1.71
CA THR A 189 18.00 1.46 3.02
C THR A 189 17.78 2.48 4.13
N ARG A 190 18.48 3.62 4.09
CA ARG A 190 18.24 4.73 5.04
C ARG A 190 16.87 5.36 4.84
N ALA A 191 16.50 5.63 3.59
CA ALA A 191 15.17 6.14 3.27
C ALA A 191 14.09 5.13 3.69
N LEU A 192 14.30 3.83 3.44
CA LEU A 192 13.38 2.77 3.85
C LEU A 192 13.23 2.73 5.38
N ALA A 193 14.32 2.87 6.14
CA ALA A 193 14.27 2.93 7.61
C ALA A 193 13.43 4.11 8.10
N VAL A 194 13.56 5.28 7.47
CA VAL A 194 12.73 6.45 7.80
C VAL A 194 11.26 6.18 7.51
N VAL A 195 10.93 5.64 6.34
CA VAL A 195 9.54 5.34 5.96
C VAL A 195 8.93 4.29 6.91
N ILE A 196 9.66 3.22 7.24
CA ILE A 196 9.22 2.21 8.23
C ILE A 196 9.04 2.84 9.61
N GLY A 197 9.93 3.75 10.02
CA GLY A 197 9.80 4.47 11.29
C GLY A 197 8.55 5.34 11.34
N VAL A 198 8.23 6.04 10.24
CA VAL A 198 6.98 6.82 10.12
C VAL A 198 5.76 5.89 10.16
N ASP A 199 5.79 4.76 9.43
CA ASP A 199 4.72 3.76 9.44
C ASP A 199 4.49 3.22 10.87
N LEU A 200 5.57 2.89 11.58
CA LEU A 200 5.51 2.44 12.98
C LEU A 200 4.87 3.49 13.89
N VAL A 201 5.23 4.76 13.76
CA VAL A 201 4.63 5.85 14.56
C VAL A 201 3.14 5.98 14.25
N LEU A 202 2.74 5.93 12.99
CA LEU A 202 1.31 5.98 12.60
C LEU A 202 0.55 4.76 13.14
N ALA A 203 1.11 3.56 13.01
CA ALA A 203 0.52 2.32 13.51
C ALA A 203 0.35 2.33 15.03
N LEU A 204 1.36 2.77 15.76
CA LEU A 204 1.28 2.91 17.22
C LEU A 204 0.26 3.98 17.61
N THR A 205 0.17 5.08 16.86
CA THR A 205 -0.84 6.11 17.12
C THR A 205 -2.24 5.54 16.91
N GLU A 206 -2.48 4.78 15.84
CA GLU A 206 -3.77 4.11 15.60
C GLU A 206 -4.12 3.15 16.75
N ILE A 207 -3.16 2.31 17.19
CA ILE A 207 -3.36 1.41 18.34
C ILE A 207 -3.76 2.19 19.59
N LEU A 208 -3.04 3.28 19.90
CA LEU A 208 -3.34 4.11 21.07
C LEU A 208 -4.74 4.74 20.96
N THR A 209 -5.12 5.22 19.77
CA THR A 209 -6.47 5.76 19.56
C THR A 209 -7.55 4.69 19.71
N LEU A 210 -7.30 3.46 19.26
CA LEU A 210 -8.24 2.35 19.41
C LEU A 210 -8.39 1.94 20.87
N VAL A 211 -7.29 1.78 21.61
CA VAL A 211 -7.30 1.37 23.03
C VAL A 211 -7.97 2.42 23.93
N TRP A 212 -7.84 3.71 23.62
CA TRP A 212 -8.51 4.78 24.39
C TRP A 212 -9.90 5.15 23.88
N SER A 213 -10.39 4.51 22.82
CA SER A 213 -11.76 4.69 22.34
C SER A 213 -12.72 3.82 23.14
N HIS A 214 -13.92 4.35 23.42
CA HIS A 214 -15.00 3.63 24.13
C HIS A 214 -16.15 3.34 23.16
N GLY A 215 -17.01 2.37 23.48
CA GLY A 215 -18.15 1.97 22.63
C GLY A 215 -17.74 1.06 21.47
N ALA A 216 -18.41 1.15 20.33
CA ALA A 216 -18.19 0.29 19.16
C ALA A 216 -16.73 0.29 18.66
N LYS A 217 -16.03 1.42 18.76
CA LYS A 217 -14.59 1.52 18.47
C LYS A 217 -13.69 0.71 19.42
N GLY A 218 -14.10 0.57 20.69
CA GLY A 218 -13.38 -0.22 21.69
C GLY A 218 -13.54 -1.73 21.45
N GLU A 219 -14.75 -2.17 21.11
CA GLU A 219 -15.00 -3.57 20.72
C GLU A 219 -14.24 -3.95 19.44
N ALA A 220 -14.14 -3.02 18.49
CA ALA A 220 -13.32 -3.18 17.30
C ALA A 220 -11.83 -3.35 17.63
N ALA A 221 -11.34 -2.63 18.64
CA ALA A 221 -9.97 -2.74 19.13
C ALA A 221 -9.69 -4.13 19.70
N ASP A 222 -10.61 -4.70 20.47
CA ASP A 222 -10.45 -6.04 21.06
C ASP A 222 -10.34 -7.14 19.99
N VAL A 223 -11.13 -7.05 18.92
CA VAL A 223 -11.09 -7.99 17.79
C VAL A 223 -9.74 -7.96 17.06
N ILE A 224 -9.18 -6.77 16.84
CA ILE A 224 -7.92 -6.58 16.10
C ILE A 224 -6.67 -6.78 16.95
N LEU A 225 -6.70 -6.44 18.24
CA LEU A 225 -5.54 -6.52 19.12
C LEU A 225 -5.43 -7.88 19.82
N SER A 226 -6.57 -8.44 20.25
CA SER A 226 -6.63 -9.62 21.12
C SER A 226 -7.39 -10.80 20.48
N GLY A 227 -8.21 -10.54 19.46
CA GLY A 227 -9.01 -11.53 18.75
C GLY A 227 -8.26 -12.27 17.63
N GLY A 228 -9.02 -12.88 16.71
CA GLY A 228 -8.48 -13.73 15.64
C GLY A 228 -7.49 -13.04 14.68
N PHE A 229 -7.51 -11.70 14.62
CA PHE A 229 -6.60 -10.90 13.81
C PHE A 229 -5.37 -10.37 14.57
N GLY A 230 -5.32 -10.53 15.90
CA GLY A 230 -4.25 -10.03 16.79
C GLY A 230 -2.86 -10.48 16.38
N PHE A 231 -2.69 -11.76 16.06
CA PHE A 231 -1.39 -12.28 15.59
C PHE A 231 -0.96 -11.66 14.25
N MET A 232 -1.89 -11.42 13.32
CA MET A 232 -1.57 -10.81 12.03
C MET A 232 -1.22 -9.32 12.20
N PHE A 233 -1.93 -8.61 13.07
CA PHE A 233 -1.71 -7.18 13.27
C PHE A 233 -0.46 -6.89 14.11
N ILE A 234 -0.36 -7.49 15.30
CA ILE A 234 0.77 -7.25 16.21
C ILE A 234 1.99 -8.07 15.78
N GLY A 235 1.81 -9.36 15.50
CA GLY A 235 2.90 -10.26 15.15
C GLY A 235 3.46 -9.98 13.76
N LEU A 236 2.63 -10.08 12.72
CA LEU A 236 3.09 -9.97 11.33
C LEU A 236 3.31 -8.52 10.87
N TYR A 237 2.38 -7.60 11.16
CA TYR A 237 2.55 -6.21 10.74
C TYR A 237 3.49 -5.44 11.67
N LEU A 238 3.15 -5.30 12.95
CA LEU A 238 3.90 -4.42 13.86
C LEU A 238 5.32 -4.97 14.16
N ILE A 239 5.42 -6.21 14.62
CA ILE A 239 6.71 -6.79 15.03
C ILE A 239 7.53 -7.19 13.80
N LEU A 240 7.00 -8.09 12.96
CA LEU A 240 7.74 -8.63 11.81
C LEU A 240 7.88 -7.60 10.69
N GLY A 241 6.84 -6.80 10.39
CA GLY A 241 6.83 -5.86 9.29
C GLY A 241 7.50 -4.51 9.55
N LEU A 242 7.53 -4.06 10.80
CA LEU A 242 8.05 -2.74 11.17
C LEU A 242 9.24 -2.81 12.13
N VAL A 243 9.07 -3.39 13.33
CA VAL A 243 10.10 -3.36 14.39
C VAL A 243 11.35 -4.13 13.98
N LEU A 244 11.22 -5.40 13.59
CA LEU A 244 12.37 -6.24 13.21
C LEU A 244 13.17 -5.68 12.02
N PRO A 245 12.58 -5.30 10.88
CA PRO A 245 13.33 -4.73 9.76
C PRO A 245 14.00 -3.41 10.14
N LEU A 246 13.37 -2.58 10.99
CA LEU A 246 13.99 -1.34 11.48
C LEU A 246 15.24 -1.64 12.32
N LEU A 247 15.18 -2.60 13.25
CA LEU A 247 16.33 -3.04 14.04
C LEU A 247 17.45 -3.62 13.17
N LEU A 248 17.11 -4.37 12.12
CA LEU A 248 18.09 -4.90 11.16
C LEU A 248 18.73 -3.79 10.32
N LEU A 249 17.98 -2.75 9.95
CA LEU A 249 18.49 -1.60 9.20
C LEU A 249 19.42 -0.70 10.03
N MET A 250 19.33 -0.75 11.36
CA MET A 250 20.27 -0.05 12.26
C MET A 250 21.67 -0.70 12.31
N ARG A 251 21.83 -1.94 11.82
CA ARG A 251 23.12 -2.62 11.80
C ARG A 251 24.06 -1.96 10.77
N ARG A 252 25.27 -1.60 11.22
CA ARG A 252 26.26 -0.86 10.42
C ARG A 252 26.79 -1.63 9.19
N GLN A 253 26.71 -2.96 9.21
CA GLN A 253 27.10 -3.83 8.09
C GLN A 253 26.03 -4.90 7.88
N ALA A 254 25.31 -4.80 6.76
CA ALA A 254 24.31 -5.77 6.35
C ALA A 254 24.73 -6.42 5.03
N GLY A 255 24.88 -7.74 5.05
CA GLY A 255 25.09 -8.52 3.84
C GLY A 255 23.81 -8.63 3.01
N ARG A 256 23.93 -9.14 1.78
CA ARG A 256 22.80 -9.30 0.86
C ARG A 256 21.64 -10.10 1.44
N GLY A 257 21.93 -11.16 2.19
CA GLY A 257 20.90 -11.99 2.84
C GLY A 257 20.02 -11.16 3.77
N VAL A 258 20.62 -10.22 4.52
CA VAL A 258 19.89 -9.35 5.45
C VAL A 258 18.93 -8.42 4.72
N TYR A 259 19.34 -7.82 3.58
CA TYR A 259 18.45 -6.97 2.79
C TYR A 259 17.26 -7.74 2.20
N VAL A 260 17.47 -8.99 1.79
CA VAL A 260 16.38 -9.86 1.34
C VAL A 260 15.43 -10.16 2.49
N THR A 261 15.95 -10.50 3.67
CA THR A 261 15.13 -10.72 4.87
C THR A 261 14.32 -9.49 5.24
N ILE A 262 14.93 -8.30 5.29
CA ILE A 262 14.24 -7.02 5.56
C ILE A 262 13.11 -6.81 4.56
N ALA A 263 13.37 -6.96 3.26
CA ALA A 263 12.35 -6.72 2.25
C ALA A 263 11.18 -7.71 2.37
N VAL A 264 11.45 -9.00 2.60
CA VAL A 264 10.39 -10.01 2.80
C VAL A 264 9.58 -9.71 4.06
N MET A 265 10.23 -9.34 5.16
CA MET A 265 9.58 -8.93 6.41
C MET A 265 8.59 -7.78 6.19
N VAL A 266 9.03 -6.70 5.53
CA VAL A 266 8.19 -5.54 5.21
C VAL A 266 7.02 -5.96 4.32
N LEU A 267 7.26 -6.76 3.27
CA LEU A 267 6.20 -7.20 2.35
C LEU A 267 5.13 -8.05 3.04
N VAL A 268 5.56 -9.02 3.87
CA VAL A 268 4.64 -9.87 4.65
C VAL A 268 3.84 -9.01 5.63
N GLY A 269 4.50 -8.10 6.34
CA GLY A 269 3.83 -7.23 7.29
C GLY A 269 2.83 -6.28 6.64
N THR A 270 3.17 -5.66 5.50
CA THR A 270 2.23 -4.81 4.78
C THR A 270 1.05 -5.61 4.19
N LEU A 271 1.27 -6.85 3.73
CA LEU A 271 0.17 -7.70 3.27
C LEU A 271 -0.76 -8.08 4.42
N ALA A 272 -0.20 -8.46 5.58
CA ALA A 272 -0.97 -8.76 6.78
C ALA A 272 -1.78 -7.54 7.24
N MET A 273 -1.17 -6.36 7.25
CA MET A 273 -1.86 -5.09 7.54
C MET A 273 -3.05 -4.86 6.61
N ARG A 274 -2.87 -5.01 5.29
CA ARG A 274 -3.96 -4.81 4.32
C ARG A 274 -5.08 -5.83 4.54
N PHE A 275 -4.73 -7.07 4.84
CA PHE A 275 -5.70 -8.11 5.14
C PHE A 275 -6.48 -7.81 6.42
N VAL A 276 -5.80 -7.43 7.51
CA VAL A 276 -6.45 -7.09 8.79
C VAL A 276 -7.36 -5.88 8.64
N ILE A 277 -6.89 -4.80 7.99
CA ILE A 277 -7.73 -3.61 7.87
C ILE A 277 -8.94 -3.91 6.98
N VAL A 278 -8.77 -4.54 5.81
CA VAL A 278 -9.89 -4.78 4.88
C VAL A 278 -10.82 -5.89 5.38
N ILE A 279 -10.31 -7.06 5.76
CA ILE A 279 -11.17 -8.19 6.18
C ILE A 279 -11.56 -8.05 7.64
N GLY A 280 -10.59 -7.80 8.52
CA GLY A 280 -10.86 -7.60 9.96
C GLY A 280 -11.74 -6.37 10.23
N GLY A 281 -11.65 -5.33 9.39
CA GLY A 281 -12.56 -4.17 9.45
C GLY A 281 -14.02 -4.52 9.23
N GLN A 282 -14.32 -5.57 8.45
CA GLN A 282 -15.69 -6.04 8.18
C GLN A 282 -16.22 -6.99 9.25
N ALA A 283 -15.33 -7.57 10.06
CA ALA A 283 -15.72 -8.53 11.10
C ALA A 283 -16.34 -7.84 12.33
N VAL A 284 -16.23 -6.51 12.43
CA VAL A 284 -16.83 -5.72 13.52
C VAL A 284 -18.23 -5.27 13.09
N PRO A 285 -19.27 -5.46 13.94
CA PRO A 285 -20.65 -5.10 13.59
C PRO A 285 -20.81 -3.63 13.21
N LEU A 286 -21.72 -3.36 12.27
CA LEU A 286 -22.10 -2.00 11.89
C LEU A 286 -22.76 -1.31 13.09
N SER A 287 -22.21 -0.17 13.51
CA SER A 287 -22.79 0.74 14.51
C SER A 287 -23.92 1.58 13.94
#